data_AF-A0A5C8RWD9-F1
#
_entry.id   AF-A0A5C8RWD9-F1
#
_cell.length_a   1.000
_cell.length_b   1.000
_cell.length_c   1.000
_cell.angle_alpha   90.00
_cell.angle_beta   90.00
_cell.angle_gamma   90.00
#
_symmetry.space_group_name_H-M   'P 1'
#
loop_
_entity.id
_entity.type
_entity.pdbx_description
1 polymer ?
#
loop_
_entity_poly.entity_id
_entity_poly.type
_entity_poly.pdbx_seq_one_letter_code
_entity_poly.pdbx_strand_id
1 'polypeptide(L)'
;MSPDRIPCPGYTATGWASVHARALAFLDTFGDQAEALGWTTPRLFGVHAEIGIIRTDACGGLVLPIGGPVRAITAATISFGHLTHREMPGRPQGIPIWDFGR
;
A
#
# COMPACT_ATOMS: atom_id res chain seq x y z
N MET A 1 -5.19 -10.81 7.11
CA MET A 1 -4.33 -10.27 8.20
C MET A 1 -5.24 -9.61 9.24
N SER A 2 -4.83 -9.49 10.51
CA SER A 2 -5.66 -8.84 11.54
C SER A 2 -5.28 -7.35 11.68
N PRO A 3 -6.24 -6.42 11.86
CA PRO A 3 -5.96 -5.01 12.13
C PRO A 3 -5.28 -4.78 13.49
N ASP A 4 -5.33 -5.76 14.40
CA ASP A 4 -4.77 -5.63 15.76
C ASP A 4 -3.32 -6.13 15.86
N ARG A 5 -2.77 -6.68 14.78
CA ARG A 5 -1.39 -7.19 14.73
C ARG A 5 -0.56 -6.38 13.75
N ILE A 6 0.44 -5.66 14.26
CA ILE A 6 1.39 -4.90 13.44
C ILE A 6 2.12 -5.85 12.48
N PRO A 7 2.07 -5.60 11.15
CA PRO A 7 2.58 -6.55 10.18
C PRO A 7 4.07 -6.39 9.88
N CYS A 8 4.63 -5.20 10.05
CA CYS A 8 6.04 -4.90 9.83
C CYS A 8 6.45 -3.63 10.62
N PRO A 9 7.76 -3.35 10.77
CA PRO A 9 8.24 -2.13 11.40
C PRO A 9 7.72 -0.84 10.75
N GLY A 10 7.59 0.21 11.55
CA GLY A 10 7.20 1.56 11.13
C GLY A 10 5.72 1.91 11.33
N TYR A 11 4.86 0.94 11.64
CA TYR A 11 3.48 1.22 12.02
C TYR A 11 3.33 1.49 13.52
N THR A 12 2.41 2.40 13.85
CA THR A 12 1.69 2.39 15.12
C THR A 12 0.45 1.50 15.00
N ALA A 13 -0.12 1.06 16.13
CA ALA A 13 -1.36 0.25 16.13
C ALA A 13 -2.51 0.97 15.39
N THR A 14 -2.73 2.25 15.69
CA THR A 14 -3.76 3.07 15.01
C THR A 14 -3.46 3.31 13.54
N GLY A 15 -2.18 3.50 13.20
CA GLY A 15 -1.73 3.67 11.81
C GLY A 15 -2.00 2.43 10.97
N TRP A 16 -1.69 1.24 11.51
CA TRP A 16 -1.98 -0.02 10.84
C TRP A 16 -3.48 -0.26 10.69
N ALA A 17 -4.27 -0.12 11.76
CA ALA A 17 -5.72 -0.29 11.69
C ALA A 17 -6.36 0.61 10.62
N SER A 18 -5.90 1.86 10.51
CA SER A 18 -6.36 2.80 9.48
C SER A 18 -5.94 2.41 8.07
N VAL A 19 -4.73 1.88 7.89
CA VAL A 19 -4.26 1.38 6.58
C VAL A 19 -5.04 0.13 6.19
N HIS A 20 -5.22 -0.81 7.10
CA HIS A 20 -5.99 -2.03 6.89
C HIS A 20 -7.43 -1.73 6.44
N ALA A 21 -8.14 -0.85 7.16
CA ALA A 21 -9.50 -0.45 6.80
C ALA A 21 -9.58 0.20 5.41
N ARG A 22 -8.62 1.05 5.05
CA ARG A 22 -8.57 1.69 3.73
C ARG A 22 -8.21 0.72 2.60
N ALA A 23 -7.35 -0.26 2.88
CA ALA A 23 -7.03 -1.31 1.93
C ALA A 23 -8.27 -2.14 1.59
N LEU A 24 -9.08 -2.51 2.59
CA LEU A 24 -10.36 -3.19 2.36
C LEU A 24 -11.33 -2.32 1.54
N ALA A 25 -11.54 -1.07 1.94
CA ALA A 25 -12.40 -0.15 1.19
C ALA A 25 -11.94 0.08 -0.25
N PHE A 26 -10.62 0.09 -0.49
CA PHE A 26 -10.05 0.13 -1.83
C PHE A 26 -10.39 -1.11 -2.64
N LEU A 27 -10.22 -2.31 -2.06
CA LEU A 27 -10.54 -3.55 -2.75
C LEU A 27 -12.04 -3.61 -3.11
N ASP A 28 -12.92 -3.22 -2.20
CA ASP A 28 -14.37 -3.20 -2.43
C ASP A 28 -14.79 -2.22 -3.53
N THR A 29 -14.07 -1.10 -3.68
CA THR A 29 -14.47 -0.01 -4.60
C THR A 29 -13.72 -0.05 -5.94
N PHE A 30 -12.44 -0.41 -5.91
CA PHE A 30 -11.50 -0.28 -7.03
C PHE A 30 -10.79 -1.59 -7.35
N GLY A 31 -11.06 -2.71 -6.67
CA GLY A 31 -10.34 -3.98 -6.86
C GLY A 31 -10.30 -4.44 -8.31
N ASP A 32 -11.48 -4.63 -8.92
CA ASP A 32 -11.61 -5.08 -10.31
C ASP A 32 -10.97 -4.08 -11.30
N GLN A 33 -11.13 -2.78 -11.03
CA GLN A 33 -10.51 -1.74 -11.84
C GLN A 33 -8.98 -1.79 -11.74
N ALA A 34 -8.43 -2.02 -10.55
CA ALA A 34 -6.99 -2.11 -10.32
C ALA A 34 -6.41 -3.32 -11.05
N GLU A 35 -7.09 -4.47 -11.02
CA GLU A 35 -6.71 -5.66 -11.77
C GLU A 35 -6.71 -5.40 -13.28
N ALA A 36 -7.80 -4.83 -13.82
CA ALA A 36 -7.91 -4.49 -15.24
C ALA A 36 -6.84 -3.48 -15.71
N LEU A 37 -6.40 -2.59 -14.81
CA LEU A 37 -5.32 -1.62 -15.05
C LEU A 37 -3.91 -2.20 -14.85
N GLY A 38 -3.78 -3.47 -14.46
CA GLY A 38 -2.51 -4.17 -14.29
C GLY A 38 -1.77 -3.84 -12.99
N TRP A 39 -2.47 -3.38 -11.96
CA TRP A 39 -1.85 -3.18 -10.64
C TRP A 39 -1.49 -4.52 -10.01
N THR A 40 -0.21 -4.66 -9.66
CA THR A 40 0.30 -5.87 -9.02
C THR A 40 0.26 -5.75 -7.50
N THR A 41 0.27 -6.90 -6.83
CA THR A 41 0.34 -6.96 -5.36
C THR A 41 1.51 -6.14 -4.80
N PRO A 42 2.76 -6.24 -5.29
CA PRO A 42 3.85 -5.39 -4.77
C PRO A 42 3.63 -3.89 -5.01
N ARG A 43 3.00 -3.50 -6.12
CA ARG A 43 2.71 -2.08 -6.39
C ARG A 43 1.63 -1.52 -5.47
N LEU A 44 0.69 -2.34 -5.00
CA LEU A 44 -0.36 -1.93 -4.07
C LEU A 44 0.06 -2.07 -2.61
N PHE A 45 0.59 -3.24 -2.25
CA PHE A 45 0.80 -3.71 -0.88
C PHE A 45 2.28 -3.99 -0.55
N GLY A 46 3.21 -3.50 -1.36
CA GLY A 46 4.64 -3.69 -1.16
C GLY A 46 5.17 -2.98 0.08
N VAL A 47 6.10 -3.61 0.80
CA VAL A 47 6.91 -3.03 1.87
C VAL A 47 8.38 -3.41 1.68
N HIS A 48 9.32 -2.69 2.30
CA HIS A 48 10.72 -3.11 2.27
C HIS A 48 10.89 -4.43 3.04
N ALA A 49 11.63 -5.38 2.46
CA ALA A 49 11.75 -6.74 2.99
C ALA A 49 12.33 -6.83 4.41
N GLU A 50 13.24 -5.92 4.78
CA GLU A 50 13.91 -5.95 6.10
C GLU A 50 13.37 -4.94 7.11
N ILE A 51 12.99 -3.73 6.66
CA ILE A 51 12.67 -2.59 7.54
C ILE A 51 11.25 -2.06 7.36
N GLY A 52 10.39 -2.81 6.66
CA GLY A 52 8.95 -2.54 6.55
C GLY A 52 8.65 -1.21 5.86
N ILE A 53 7.75 -0.43 6.44
CA ILE A 53 7.34 0.86 5.85
C ILE A 53 8.26 2.03 6.22
N ILE A 54 9.27 1.81 7.07
CA ILE A 54 10.27 2.84 7.43
C ILE A 54 11.00 3.30 6.17
N ARG A 55 11.23 2.39 5.22
CA ARG A 55 11.82 2.68 3.92
C ARG A 55 10.74 2.79 2.84
N THR A 56 10.33 4.02 2.58
CA THR A 56 9.13 4.36 1.79
C THR A 56 9.32 4.27 0.27
N ASP A 57 10.56 4.25 -0.23
CA ASP A 57 10.84 4.12 -1.67
C ASP A 57 10.50 2.73 -2.22
N ALA A 58 10.43 1.71 -1.36
CA ALA A 58 10.00 0.35 -1.68
C ALA A 58 8.51 0.09 -1.43
N CYS A 59 7.78 1.07 -0.88
CA CYS A 59 6.39 0.89 -0.47
C CYS A 59 5.41 1.03 -1.64
N GLY A 60 4.42 0.13 -1.66
CA GLY A 60 3.27 0.21 -2.54
C GLY A 60 2.31 1.36 -2.18
N GLY A 61 1.35 1.62 -3.05
CA GLY A 61 0.45 2.76 -2.92
C GLY A 61 -0.43 2.75 -1.66
N LEU A 62 -0.77 1.58 -1.12
CA LEU A 62 -1.80 1.45 -0.09
C LEU A 62 -1.25 1.21 1.33
N VAL A 63 0.07 1.06 1.50
CA VAL A 63 0.65 0.70 2.80
C VAL A 63 0.97 1.91 3.67
N LEU A 64 1.11 3.12 3.11
CA LEU A 64 1.55 4.28 3.89
C LEU A 64 0.39 4.95 4.64
N PRO A 65 0.53 5.25 5.95
CA PRO A 65 -0.52 5.90 6.72
C PRO A 65 -0.97 7.25 6.15
N ILE A 66 -0.05 8.02 5.58
CA ILE A 66 -0.26 9.41 5.10
C ILE A 66 -1.26 9.55 3.94
N GLY A 67 -1.54 8.48 3.18
CA GLY A 67 -2.33 8.60 1.95
C GLY A 67 -3.75 9.14 2.15
N GLY A 68 -4.47 8.75 3.19
CA GLY A 68 -5.93 8.95 3.28
C GLY A 68 -6.72 7.98 2.37
N PRO A 69 -8.03 8.20 2.14
CA PRO A 69 -8.88 7.39 1.26
C PRO A 69 -8.51 7.56 -0.22
N VAL A 70 -8.56 6.47 -0.98
CA VAL A 70 -8.37 6.50 -2.44
C VAL A 70 -9.56 7.18 -3.10
N ARG A 71 -9.28 8.10 -4.04
CA ARG A 71 -10.29 8.87 -4.78
C ARG A 71 -10.35 8.49 -6.25
N ALA A 72 -9.22 8.11 -6.84
CA ALA A 72 -9.15 7.68 -8.23
C ALA A 72 -7.92 6.80 -8.47
N ILE A 73 -7.99 5.94 -9.48
CA ILE A 73 -6.88 5.11 -9.94
C ILE A 73 -6.78 5.13 -11.47
N THR A 74 -5.55 5.14 -11.97
CA THR A 74 -5.19 4.93 -13.38
C THR A 74 -4.14 3.82 -13.45
N ALA A 75 -3.72 3.39 -14.65
CA ALA A 75 -2.64 2.40 -14.78
C ALA A 75 -1.31 2.86 -14.15
N ALA A 76 -1.11 4.17 -13.99
CA ALA A 76 0.14 4.76 -13.51
C ALA A 76 0.04 5.35 -12.09
N THR A 77 -1.15 5.70 -11.61
CA THR A 77 -1.31 6.51 -10.39
C THR A 77 -2.48 6.08 -9.51
N ILE A 78 -2.33 6.32 -8.20
CA ILE A 78 -3.40 6.32 -7.20
C ILE A 78 -3.48 7.73 -6.61
N SER A 79 -4.65 8.35 -6.68
CA SER A 79 -4.90 9.66 -6.09
C SER A 79 -5.66 9.54 -4.77
N PHE A 80 -5.22 10.28 -3.77
CA PHE A 80 -5.88 10.42 -2.47
C PHE A 80 -6.43 11.83 -2.23
N GLY A 81 -6.59 12.61 -3.31
CA GLY A 81 -6.99 14.02 -3.26
C GLY A 81 -5.80 14.96 -3.04
N HIS A 82 -5.12 14.86 -1.89
CA HIS A 82 -3.97 15.74 -1.56
C HIS A 82 -2.60 15.11 -1.90
N LEU A 83 -2.56 13.79 -2.08
CA LEU A 83 -1.37 13.01 -2.39
C LEU A 83 -1.63 12.16 -3.63
N THR A 84 -0.58 11.90 -4.41
CA THR A 84 -0.62 10.92 -5.50
C THR A 84 0.53 9.94 -5.36
N HIS A 85 0.23 8.65 -5.30
CA HIS A 85 1.22 7.60 -5.49
C HIS A 85 1.37 7.32 -6.99
N ARG A 86 2.61 7.19 -7.44
CA ARG A 86 2.96 6.83 -8.81
C ARG A 86 4.20 5.96 -8.81
N GLU A 87 4.31 5.11 -9.82
CA GLU A 87 5.54 4.40 -10.11
C GLU A 87 6.61 5.41 -10.54
N MET A 88 7.85 5.22 -10.08
CA MET A 88 8.99 6.04 -10.49
C MET A 88 10.11 5.12 -10.97
N PRO A 89 10.75 5.44 -12.11
CA PRO A 89 11.89 4.67 -12.59
C PRO A 89 12.98 4.54 -11.53
N GLY A 90 13.52 3.33 -11.37
CA GLY A 90 14.60 3.04 -10.43
C GLY A 90 14.19 2.85 -8.97
N ARG A 91 12.89 2.91 -8.63
CA ARG A 91 12.45 2.54 -7.28
C ARG A 91 12.62 1.04 -7.03
N PRO A 92 13.14 0.63 -5.87
CA PRO A 92 13.18 -0.78 -5.50
C PRO A 92 11.74 -1.31 -5.38
N GLN A 93 11.53 -2.55 -5.81
CA GLN A 93 10.25 -3.23 -5.63
C GLN A 93 10.21 -3.86 -4.23
N GLY A 94 9.19 -3.50 -3.44
CA GLY A 94 8.93 -4.15 -2.16
C GLY A 94 8.36 -5.57 -2.30
N ILE A 95 8.27 -6.27 -1.19
CA ILE A 95 7.56 -7.56 -1.07
C ILE A 95 6.13 -7.31 -0.56
N PRO A 96 5.15 -8.17 -0.89
CA PRO A 96 3.82 -8.07 -0.30
C PRO A 96 3.89 -8.04 1.24
N ILE A 97 3.12 -7.17 1.87
CA ILE A 97 3.16 -6.97 3.33
C ILE A 97 2.92 -8.24 4.15
N TRP A 98 2.21 -9.23 3.62
CA TRP A 98 1.99 -10.53 4.27
C TRP A 98 3.16 -11.50 4.15
N ASP A 99 4.14 -11.21 3.29
CA ASP A 99 5.38 -11.98 3.14
C ASP A 99 6.52 -11.45 4.02
N PHE A 100 6.30 -10.32 4.70
CA PHE A 100 7.31 -9.75 5.60
C PHE A 100 7.63 -10.71 6.76
N GLY A 101 8.91 -11.09 6.85
CA GLY A 101 9.42 -11.99 7.90
C GLY A 101 8.98 -13.45 7.79
N ARG A 102 8.47 -13.87 6.62
CA ARG A 102 8.20 -15.28 6.31
C ARG A 102 9.44 -16.04 5.84
#